data_AF-A0A423TWR4-F1
#
_entry.id   AF-A0A423TWR4-F1
#
_cell.length_a   1.000
_cell.length_b   1.000
_cell.length_c   1.000
_cell.angle_alpha   90.00
_cell.angle_beta   90.00
_cell.angle_gamma   90.00
#
_symmetry.space_group_name_H-M   'P 1'
#
loop_
_entity.id
_entity.type
_entity.pdbx_description
1 polymer ?
#
loop_
_entity_poly.entity_id
_entity_poly.type
_entity_poly.pdbx_seq_one_letter_code
_entity_poly.pdbx_strand_id
1 'polypeptide(L)'
;MVAAISAIPLDEKKTRLLNETLDAFRDIPEACLVDIANYYLSCSDADFEGLCKCPPMETKCVIPGDEPEEVTCPFGKAKAHFVNGLLRKPFTDILLSPELYRLGFDCALSLIQYLHFILAAGEAELVPEESSRVPSVAQASSWLSLLLDTKYQHLVMTSQVDIHRLLLSCFTQVNNLRIFLEGLMDVEPLVKRVVEAKVLPPQMNSSSYSLERLTIT
;
A
#
# COMPACT_ATOMS: atom_id res chain seq x y z
N MET A 1 -10.83 9.87 -30.49
CA MET A 1 -11.90 10.54 -29.72
C MET A 1 -11.62 10.48 -28.20
N VAL A 2 -10.37 10.71 -27.76
CA VAL A 2 -9.96 10.58 -26.34
C VAL A 2 -9.08 11.76 -25.88
N ALA A 3 -8.62 12.63 -26.78
CA ALA A 3 -7.70 13.73 -26.45
C ALA A 3 -8.34 14.96 -25.75
N ALA A 4 -9.61 14.89 -25.33
CA ALA A 4 -10.37 16.06 -24.86
C ALA A 4 -10.89 15.95 -23.41
N ILE A 5 -10.35 15.03 -22.60
CA ILE A 5 -10.83 14.86 -21.22
C ILE A 5 -10.14 15.83 -20.24
N SER A 6 -9.01 16.45 -20.62
CA SER A 6 -8.15 17.26 -19.74
C SER A 6 -8.55 18.73 -19.54
N ALA A 7 -9.61 19.23 -20.21
CA ALA A 7 -9.96 20.67 -20.18
C ALA A 7 -11.44 20.98 -19.89
N ILE A 8 -12.21 20.01 -19.38
CA ILE A 8 -13.65 20.19 -19.13
C ILE A 8 -13.88 20.48 -17.64
N PRO A 9 -14.62 21.55 -17.28
CA PRO A 9 -14.91 21.91 -15.90
C PRO A 9 -15.58 20.77 -15.14
N LEU A 10 -15.24 20.69 -13.86
CA LEU A 10 -15.68 19.68 -12.91
C LEU A 10 -17.20 19.52 -12.92
N ASP A 11 -17.67 18.31 -13.24
CA ASP A 11 -19.06 17.93 -13.03
C ASP A 11 -19.06 16.71 -12.11
N GLU A 12 -19.79 16.77 -10.99
CA GLU A 12 -20.02 15.62 -10.10
C GLU A 12 -20.52 14.39 -10.87
N LYS A 13 -21.21 14.61 -11.99
CA LYS A 13 -21.61 13.52 -12.88
C LYS A 13 -20.43 12.82 -13.54
N LYS A 14 -19.38 13.56 -13.91
CA LYS A 14 -18.18 13.01 -14.56
C LYS A 14 -17.42 12.10 -13.60
N THR A 15 -17.21 12.50 -12.35
CA THR A 15 -16.54 11.66 -11.33
C THR A 15 -17.35 10.40 -11.03
N ARG A 16 -18.68 10.50 -10.92
CA ARG A 16 -19.58 9.34 -10.75
C ARG A 16 -19.52 8.38 -11.94
N LEU A 17 -19.63 8.89 -13.16
CA LEU A 17 -19.54 8.10 -14.39
C LEU A 17 -18.19 7.40 -14.48
N LEU A 18 -17.10 8.08 -14.15
CA LEU A 18 -15.76 7.49 -14.12
C LEU A 18 -15.66 6.35 -13.12
N ASN A 19 -16.21 6.51 -11.91
CA ASN A 19 -16.22 5.42 -10.94
C ASN A 19 -17.09 4.25 -11.40
N GLU A 20 -18.26 4.52 -11.98
CA GLU A 20 -19.12 3.47 -12.52
C GLU A 20 -18.44 2.73 -13.68
N THR A 21 -17.68 3.42 -14.53
CA THR A 21 -16.86 2.77 -15.55
C THR A 21 -15.72 1.96 -14.97
N LEU A 22 -15.06 2.45 -13.91
CA LEU A 22 -14.07 1.68 -13.19
C LEU A 22 -14.72 0.41 -12.61
N ASP A 23 -15.88 0.49 -11.98
CA ASP A 23 -16.52 -0.69 -11.39
C ASP A 23 -17.06 -1.68 -12.45
N ALA A 24 -17.57 -1.17 -13.58
CA ALA A 24 -18.16 -1.99 -14.65
C ALA A 24 -17.12 -2.73 -15.50
N PHE A 25 -15.95 -2.12 -15.76
CA PHE A 25 -14.93 -2.69 -16.65
C PHE A 25 -13.80 -3.33 -15.85
N ARG A 26 -13.54 -4.62 -16.12
CA ARG A 26 -12.42 -5.35 -15.51
C ARG A 26 -11.09 -4.99 -16.15
N ASP A 27 -11.08 -4.89 -17.48
CA ASP A 27 -9.89 -4.59 -18.28
C ASP A 27 -9.97 -3.16 -18.81
N ILE A 28 -9.16 -2.28 -18.22
CA ILE A 28 -9.08 -0.87 -18.59
C ILE A 28 -7.66 -0.62 -19.13
N PRO A 29 -7.51 0.00 -20.32
CA PRO A 29 -6.19 0.32 -20.85
C PRO A 29 -5.37 1.17 -19.87
N GLU A 30 -4.08 0.89 -19.75
CA GLU A 30 -3.18 1.57 -18.82
C GLU A 30 -3.10 3.08 -19.09
N ALA A 31 -3.17 3.48 -20.36
CA ALA A 31 -3.26 4.89 -20.74
C ALA A 31 -4.49 5.58 -20.12
N CYS A 32 -5.64 4.89 -20.08
CA CYS A 32 -6.84 5.40 -19.43
C CYS A 32 -6.66 5.42 -17.92
N LEU A 33 -6.05 4.40 -17.31
CA LEU A 33 -5.78 4.39 -15.87
C LEU A 33 -4.94 5.60 -15.44
N VAL A 34 -3.89 5.94 -16.20
CA VAL A 34 -3.05 7.11 -15.89
C VAL A 34 -3.81 8.42 -16.08
N ASP A 35 -4.63 8.53 -17.13
CA ASP A 35 -5.46 9.72 -17.34
C ASP A 35 -6.47 9.92 -16.20
N ILE A 36 -7.05 8.83 -15.70
CA ILE A 36 -7.95 8.84 -14.53
C ILE A 36 -7.18 9.18 -13.26
N ALA A 37 -5.99 8.59 -13.06
CA ALA A 37 -5.12 8.91 -11.93
C ALA A 37 -4.81 10.40 -11.88
N ASN A 38 -4.37 10.95 -13.01
CA ASN A 38 -4.01 12.35 -13.13
C ASN A 38 -5.21 13.26 -12.87
N TYR A 39 -6.39 12.87 -13.38
CA TYR A 39 -7.64 13.56 -13.10
C TYR A 39 -8.01 13.55 -11.61
N TYR A 40 -8.03 12.38 -10.95
CA TYR A 40 -8.35 12.26 -9.53
C TYR A 40 -7.37 13.02 -8.65
N LEU A 41 -6.07 12.90 -8.92
CA LEU A 41 -5.03 13.55 -8.13
C LEU A 41 -5.05 15.07 -8.27
N SER A 42 -5.39 15.59 -9.45
CA SER A 42 -5.53 17.04 -9.70
C SER A 42 -6.79 17.66 -9.09
N CYS A 43 -7.82 16.87 -8.78
CA CYS A 43 -9.04 17.36 -8.14
C CYS A 43 -8.85 17.62 -6.63
N SER A 44 -9.61 18.56 -6.07
CA SER A 44 -9.63 18.84 -4.64
C SER A 44 -10.44 17.78 -3.89
N ASP A 45 -10.18 17.61 -2.60
CA ASP A 45 -10.93 16.65 -1.76
C ASP A 45 -12.42 17.01 -1.67
N ALA A 46 -12.75 18.30 -1.69
CA ALA A 46 -14.12 18.81 -1.65
C ALA A 46 -14.98 18.30 -2.82
N ASP A 47 -14.36 18.00 -3.96
CA ASP A 47 -15.05 17.54 -5.17
C ASP A 47 -15.56 16.09 -5.05
N PHE A 48 -15.06 15.37 -4.04
CA PHE A 48 -15.46 14.00 -3.72
C PHE A 48 -16.38 13.93 -2.50
N GLU A 49 -16.47 15.01 -1.71
CA GLU A 49 -17.33 15.08 -0.55
C GLU A 49 -18.81 14.98 -0.99
N GLY A 50 -19.50 13.92 -0.54
CA GLY A 50 -20.89 13.65 -0.89
C GLY A 50 -21.10 12.65 -2.04
N LEU A 51 -20.05 12.24 -2.75
CA LEU A 51 -20.14 11.18 -3.78
C LEU A 51 -20.17 9.77 -3.19
N CYS A 52 -19.52 9.57 -2.04
CA CYS A 52 -19.44 8.28 -1.35
C CYS A 52 -19.76 8.43 0.14
N LYS A 53 -20.64 7.58 0.65
CA LYS A 53 -20.72 7.30 2.10
C LYS A 53 -19.66 6.25 2.43
N CYS A 54 -18.41 6.67 2.44
CA CYS A 54 -17.30 5.77 2.69
C CYS A 54 -17.22 5.47 4.20
N PRO A 55 -16.91 4.23 4.61
CA PRO A 55 -16.63 3.92 6.02
C PRO A 55 -15.44 4.73 6.52
N PRO A 56 -15.22 4.80 7.85
CA PRO A 56 -14.02 5.40 8.38
C PRO A 56 -12.79 4.59 7.93
N MET A 57 -12.00 5.13 7.00
CA MET A 57 -10.59 4.76 6.84
C MET A 57 -9.82 5.46 7.97
N GLU A 58 -8.85 4.77 8.57
CA GLU A 58 -7.93 5.44 9.49
C GLU A 58 -7.19 6.53 8.71
N THR A 59 -7.16 7.75 9.25
CA THR A 59 -6.50 8.89 8.59
C THR A 59 -5.11 9.17 9.13
N LYS A 60 -4.69 8.39 10.13
CA LYS A 60 -3.42 8.52 10.84
C LYS A 60 -2.95 7.15 11.29
N CYS A 61 -1.67 6.88 11.08
CA CYS A 61 -1.02 5.68 11.57
C CYS A 61 0.32 6.07 12.19
N VAL A 62 0.65 5.44 13.31
CA VAL A 62 1.95 5.63 13.96
C VAL A 62 2.83 4.46 13.58
N ILE A 63 3.93 4.73 12.88
CA ILE A 63 4.91 3.68 12.59
C ILE A 63 5.73 3.45 13.86
N PRO A 64 5.77 2.23 14.41
CA PRO A 64 6.63 1.91 15.55
C PRO A 64 8.11 1.99 15.13
N GLY A 65 8.90 2.80 15.84
CA GLY A 65 10.33 3.00 15.62
C GLY A 65 10.99 3.70 16.81
N ASP A 66 12.30 3.98 16.73
CA ASP A 66 13.04 4.71 17.78
C ASP A 66 12.47 6.12 18.03
N GLU A 67 11.90 6.75 16.99
CA GLU A 67 11.02 7.91 17.09
C GLU A 67 9.70 7.60 16.36
N PRO A 68 8.53 7.68 17.03
CA PRO A 68 7.26 7.40 16.38
C PRO A 68 6.95 8.47 15.32
N GLU A 69 6.96 8.08 14.04
CA GLU A 69 6.50 8.94 12.94
C GLU A 69 4.99 8.79 12.76
N GLU A 70 4.26 9.91 12.88
CA GLU A 70 2.86 10.00 12.47
C GLU A 70 2.79 10.12 10.94
N VAL A 71 2.27 9.09 10.28
CA VAL A 71 1.93 9.16 8.85
C VAL A 71 0.46 9.47 8.71
N THR A 72 0.16 10.61 8.09
CA THR A 72 -1.19 11.05 7.78
C THR A 72 -1.58 10.67 6.36
N CYS A 73 -2.85 10.32 6.16
CA CYS A 73 -3.38 10.11 4.81
C CYS A 73 -3.34 11.45 4.05
N PRO A 74 -2.67 11.52 2.87
CA PRO A 74 -2.59 12.75 2.07
C PRO A 74 -3.91 13.12 1.38
N PHE A 75 -4.91 12.22 1.37
CA PHE A 75 -6.20 12.43 0.72
C PHE A 75 -7.36 12.39 1.71
N GLY A 76 -8.41 13.15 1.41
CA GLY A 76 -9.71 13.01 2.07
C GLY A 76 -10.30 11.60 1.87
N LYS A 77 -11.14 11.15 2.82
CA LYS A 77 -11.70 9.78 2.85
C LYS A 77 -12.40 9.38 1.55
N ALA A 78 -13.15 10.30 0.95
CA ALA A 78 -13.85 10.03 -0.30
C ALA A 78 -12.87 9.86 -1.47
N LYS A 79 -11.89 10.75 -1.60
CA LYS A 79 -10.84 10.67 -2.64
C LYS A 79 -10.01 9.39 -2.50
N ALA A 80 -9.62 9.04 -1.28
CA ALA A 80 -8.92 7.79 -0.96
C ALA A 80 -9.67 6.55 -1.49
N HIS A 81 -11.00 6.50 -1.33
CA HIS A 81 -11.79 5.39 -1.86
C HIS A 81 -11.75 5.28 -3.38
N PHE A 82 -11.86 6.40 -4.11
CA PHE A 82 -11.76 6.40 -5.57
C PHE A 82 -10.35 6.02 -6.05
N VAL A 83 -9.32 6.52 -5.37
CA VAL A 83 -7.92 6.16 -5.66
C VAL A 83 -7.68 4.68 -5.40
N ASN A 84 -8.25 4.09 -4.34
CA ASN A 84 -8.17 2.66 -4.11
C ASN A 84 -8.86 1.84 -5.21
N GLY A 85 -10.03 2.28 -5.68
CA GLY A 85 -10.72 1.65 -6.82
C GLY A 85 -9.85 1.61 -8.08
N LEU A 86 -9.11 2.69 -8.32
CA LEU A 86 -8.14 2.78 -9.42
C LEU A 86 -6.93 1.86 -9.22
N LEU A 87 -6.28 1.92 -8.05
CA LEU A 87 -5.05 1.16 -7.77
C LEU A 87 -5.28 -0.36 -7.82
N ARG A 88 -6.49 -0.82 -7.53
CA ARG A 88 -6.90 -2.23 -7.61
C ARG A 88 -7.01 -2.75 -9.03
N LYS A 89 -7.03 -1.90 -10.05
CA LYS A 89 -7.17 -2.36 -11.43
C LYS A 89 -5.93 -3.16 -11.86
N PRO A 90 -6.12 -4.33 -12.49
CA PRO A 90 -4.99 -5.07 -13.03
C PRO A 90 -4.31 -4.21 -14.10
N PHE A 91 -2.99 -4.26 -14.12
CA PHE A 91 -2.18 -3.56 -15.12
C PHE A 91 -0.99 -4.44 -15.49
N THR A 92 -0.39 -4.14 -16.64
CA THR A 92 0.89 -4.74 -17.05
C THR A 92 2.00 -3.71 -16.94
N ASP A 93 3.08 -4.03 -16.22
CA ASP A 93 4.23 -3.13 -16.00
C ASP A 93 4.76 -2.50 -17.30
N ILE A 94 4.85 -3.31 -18.35
CA ILE A 94 5.37 -2.92 -19.67
C ILE A 94 4.48 -1.87 -20.35
N LEU A 95 3.16 -1.93 -20.12
CA LEU A 95 2.18 -1.01 -20.70
C LEU A 95 1.95 0.22 -19.82
N LEU A 96 2.07 0.07 -18.50
CA LEU A 96 1.86 1.15 -17.54
C LEU A 96 3.07 2.10 -17.46
N SER A 97 4.29 1.55 -17.45
CA SER A 97 5.54 2.34 -17.38
C SER A 97 5.62 3.50 -18.39
N PRO A 98 5.40 3.30 -19.71
CA PRO A 98 5.47 4.41 -20.67
C PRO A 98 4.37 5.46 -20.46
N GLU A 99 3.20 5.05 -19.98
CA GLU A 99 2.08 5.96 -19.73
C GLU A 99 2.28 6.79 -18.45
N LEU A 100 2.97 6.26 -17.43
CA LEU A 100 3.30 6.97 -16.18
C LEU A 100 4.16 8.22 -16.39
N TYR A 101 4.88 8.34 -17.51
CA TYR A 101 5.58 9.58 -17.86
C TYR A 101 4.62 10.77 -18.02
N ARG A 102 3.36 10.51 -18.44
CA ARG A 102 2.30 11.53 -18.60
C ARG A 102 1.76 12.03 -17.27
N LEU A 103 1.96 11.27 -16.18
CA LEU A 103 1.56 11.69 -14.84
C LEU A 103 2.47 12.84 -14.38
N GLY A 104 1.87 13.94 -13.91
CA GLY A 104 2.62 15.08 -13.36
C GLY A 104 3.49 14.67 -12.16
N PHE A 105 4.62 15.35 -11.94
CA PHE A 105 5.54 15.00 -10.85
C PHE A 105 4.87 15.14 -9.47
N ASP A 106 4.12 16.22 -9.24
CA ASP A 106 3.41 16.43 -7.98
C ASP A 106 2.32 15.36 -7.74
N CYS A 107 1.59 15.00 -8.80
CA CYS A 107 0.61 13.90 -8.73
C CYS A 107 1.28 12.57 -8.40
N ALA A 108 2.42 12.26 -9.04
CA ALA A 108 3.20 11.06 -8.75
C ALA A 108 3.68 11.06 -7.29
N LEU A 109 4.14 12.21 -6.77
CA LEU A 109 4.58 12.34 -5.39
C LEU A 109 3.43 12.13 -4.39
N SER A 110 2.26 12.73 -4.63
CA SER A 110 1.07 12.50 -3.80
C SER A 110 0.64 11.03 -3.81
N LEU A 111 0.76 10.35 -4.97
CA LEU A 111 0.44 8.94 -5.08
C LEU A 111 1.46 8.06 -4.33
N ILE A 112 2.75 8.39 -4.39
CA ILE A 112 3.81 7.73 -3.59
C ILE A 112 3.53 7.90 -2.09
N GLN A 113 3.20 9.11 -1.64
CA GLN A 113 2.86 9.37 -0.24
C GLN A 113 1.64 8.57 0.21
N TYR A 114 0.64 8.43 -0.65
CA TYR A 114 -0.55 7.63 -0.34
C TYR A 114 -0.26 6.13 -0.28
N LEU A 115 0.54 5.61 -1.21
CA LEU A 115 0.97 4.21 -1.20
C LEU A 115 1.80 3.88 0.03
N HIS A 116 2.71 4.79 0.42
CA HIS A 116 3.45 4.68 1.68
C HIS A 116 2.50 4.65 2.88
N PHE A 117 1.51 5.54 2.93
CA PHE A 117 0.51 5.56 3.99
C PHE A 117 -0.23 4.22 4.11
N ILE A 118 -0.75 3.66 3.01
CA ILE A 118 -1.47 2.37 3.06
C ILE A 118 -0.57 1.23 3.55
N LEU A 119 0.69 1.20 3.10
CA LEU A 119 1.68 0.19 3.52
C LEU A 119 2.11 0.36 4.99
N ALA A 120 2.15 1.60 5.48
CA ALA A 120 2.45 1.94 6.87
C ALA A 120 1.29 1.62 7.81
N ALA A 121 0.06 1.90 7.36
CA ALA A 121 -1.17 1.65 8.07
C ALA A 121 -1.50 0.16 8.23
N GLY A 122 -0.94 -0.69 7.36
CA GLY A 122 -1.35 -2.09 7.27
C GLY A 122 -2.75 -2.26 6.67
N GLU A 123 -3.27 -1.24 6.00
CA GLU A 123 -4.58 -1.26 5.33
C GLU A 123 -4.53 -2.07 4.02
N ALA A 124 -3.34 -2.26 3.45
CA ALA A 124 -3.16 -3.11 2.27
C ALA A 124 -3.32 -4.59 2.63
N GLU A 125 -4.13 -5.30 1.86
CA GLU A 125 -4.35 -6.73 2.08
C GLU A 125 -3.19 -7.58 1.59
N LEU A 126 -2.79 -8.57 2.39
CA LEU A 126 -1.74 -9.53 2.02
C LEU A 126 -2.17 -10.45 0.87
N VAL A 127 -3.47 -10.79 0.81
CA VAL A 127 -4.06 -11.64 -0.21
C VAL A 127 -5.06 -10.79 -1.00
N PRO A 128 -4.98 -10.74 -2.34
CA PRO A 128 -5.93 -9.97 -3.13
C PRO A 128 -7.32 -10.60 -3.08
N GLU A 129 -8.25 -10.00 -2.32
CA GLU A 129 -9.67 -10.38 -2.37
C GLU A 129 -10.46 -9.49 -3.33
N GLU A 130 -11.35 -10.10 -4.12
CA GLU A 130 -12.23 -9.38 -5.06
C GLU A 130 -13.20 -8.44 -4.32
N SER A 131 -13.57 -8.75 -3.08
CA SER A 131 -14.41 -7.94 -2.20
C SER A 131 -13.69 -6.84 -1.41
N SER A 132 -12.35 -6.79 -1.48
CA SER A 132 -11.57 -5.78 -0.78
C SER A 132 -11.94 -4.36 -1.21
N ARG A 133 -11.66 -3.36 -0.38
CA ARG A 133 -11.80 -1.94 -0.75
C ARG A 133 -10.45 -1.23 -0.90
N VAL A 134 -9.35 -1.94 -0.66
CA VAL A 134 -7.99 -1.41 -0.64
C VAL A 134 -7.13 -2.27 -1.59
N PRO A 135 -6.11 -1.72 -2.27
CA PRO A 135 -5.17 -2.54 -3.03
C PRO A 135 -4.43 -3.55 -2.14
N SER A 136 -4.02 -4.67 -2.74
CA SER A 136 -3.15 -5.63 -2.06
C SER A 136 -1.74 -5.07 -1.88
N VAL A 137 -0.98 -5.65 -0.96
CA VAL A 137 0.43 -5.26 -0.71
C VAL A 137 1.27 -5.42 -1.98
N ALA A 138 1.06 -6.49 -2.75
CA ALA A 138 1.74 -6.73 -4.02
C ALA A 138 1.39 -5.67 -5.09
N GLN A 139 0.12 -5.28 -5.15
CA GLN A 139 -0.33 -4.26 -6.09
C GLN A 139 0.23 -2.88 -5.72
N ALA A 140 0.15 -2.52 -4.44
CA ALA A 140 0.69 -1.26 -3.93
C ALA A 140 2.21 -1.15 -4.11
N SER A 141 2.96 -2.23 -3.87
CA SER A 141 4.40 -2.26 -4.08
C SER A 141 4.79 -2.17 -5.55
N SER A 142 4.01 -2.79 -6.45
CA SER A 142 4.22 -2.70 -7.90
C SER A 142 3.96 -1.30 -8.45
N TRP A 143 2.90 -0.62 -7.99
CA TRP A 143 2.70 0.81 -8.29
C TRP A 143 3.84 1.68 -7.76
N LEU A 144 4.27 1.43 -6.51
CA LEU A 144 5.34 2.20 -5.88
C LEU A 144 6.66 2.04 -6.64
N SER A 145 7.04 0.81 -7.03
CA SER A 145 8.26 0.55 -7.78
C SER A 145 8.24 1.25 -9.14
N LEU A 146 7.13 1.16 -9.88
CA LEU A 146 6.98 1.81 -11.19
C LEU A 146 7.02 3.34 -11.10
N LEU A 147 6.39 3.94 -10.08
CA LEU A 147 6.43 5.38 -9.87
C LEU A 147 7.84 5.88 -9.56
N LEU A 148 8.55 5.17 -8.68
CA LEU A 148 9.94 5.48 -8.32
C LEU A 148 10.88 5.34 -9.52
N ASP A 149 10.73 4.29 -10.32
CA ASP A 149 11.54 4.06 -11.52
C ASP A 149 11.29 5.14 -12.58
N THR A 150 10.02 5.39 -12.90
CA THR A 150 9.62 6.35 -13.95
C THR A 150 10.05 7.79 -13.60
N LYS A 151 9.98 8.17 -12.32
CA LYS A 151 10.33 9.52 -11.85
C LYS A 151 11.73 9.60 -11.24
N TYR A 152 12.54 8.55 -11.37
CA TYR A 152 13.85 8.43 -10.72
C TYR A 152 14.74 9.66 -10.94
N GLN A 153 14.89 10.11 -12.19
CA GLN A 153 15.73 11.27 -12.50
C GLN A 153 15.26 12.54 -11.78
N HIS A 154 13.95 12.81 -11.75
CA HIS A 154 13.42 13.98 -11.04
C HIS A 154 13.56 13.86 -9.52
N LEU A 155 13.38 12.66 -8.97
CA LEU A 155 13.55 12.40 -7.53
C LEU A 155 15.02 12.55 -7.10
N VAL A 156 15.99 12.19 -7.95
CA VAL A 156 17.42 12.38 -7.65
C VAL A 156 17.83 13.83 -7.78
N MET A 157 17.27 14.56 -8.74
CA MET A 157 17.64 15.95 -9.01
C MET A 157 16.95 16.96 -8.08
N THR A 158 15.91 16.55 -7.35
CA THR A 158 15.22 17.45 -6.42
C THR A 158 16.03 17.70 -5.15
N SER A 159 16.13 18.97 -4.75
CA SER A 159 16.77 19.38 -3.50
C SER A 159 15.79 19.52 -2.34
N GLN A 160 14.53 19.08 -2.52
CA GLN A 160 13.49 19.22 -1.50
C GLN A 160 13.67 18.18 -0.40
N VAL A 161 13.93 18.63 0.82
CA VAL A 161 14.19 17.78 2.00
C VAL A 161 13.00 16.86 2.31
N ASP A 162 11.78 17.36 2.13
CA ASP A 162 10.56 16.60 2.42
C ASP A 162 10.42 15.36 1.52
N ILE A 163 10.83 15.46 0.26
CA ILE A 163 10.83 14.33 -0.68
C ILE A 163 11.86 13.28 -0.25
N HIS A 164 13.07 13.71 0.11
CA HIS A 164 14.10 12.80 0.63
C HIS A 164 13.65 12.11 1.93
N ARG A 165 12.97 12.83 2.83
CA ARG A 165 12.39 12.25 4.05
C ARG A 165 11.31 11.22 3.73
N LEU A 166 10.42 11.51 2.79
CA LEU A 166 9.39 10.56 2.34
C LEU A 166 10.02 9.28 1.77
N LEU A 167 11.04 9.41 0.92
CA LEU A 167 11.75 8.26 0.35
C LEU A 167 12.47 7.43 1.43
N LEU A 168 13.08 8.08 2.42
CA LEU A 168 13.70 7.41 3.55
C LEU A 168 12.66 6.67 4.39
N SER A 169 11.50 7.30 4.68
CA SER A 169 10.40 6.66 5.40
C SER A 169 9.82 5.47 4.62
N CYS A 170 9.72 5.57 3.29
CA CYS A 170 9.37 4.44 2.42
C CYS A 170 10.37 3.28 2.54
N PHE A 171 11.66 3.59 2.46
CA PHE A 171 12.72 2.59 2.59
C PHE A 171 12.67 1.88 3.96
N THR A 172 12.56 2.63 5.05
CA THR A 172 12.44 2.09 6.40
C THR A 172 11.21 1.19 6.53
N GLN A 173 10.06 1.61 5.99
CA GLN A 173 8.84 0.81 6.06
C GLN A 173 8.95 -0.51 5.26
N VAL A 174 9.53 -0.47 4.06
CA VAL A 174 9.78 -1.69 3.27
C VAL A 174 10.74 -2.62 4.01
N ASN A 175 11.78 -2.07 4.66
CA ASN A 175 12.71 -2.86 5.45
C ASN A 175 12.03 -3.51 6.68
N ASN A 176 11.17 -2.76 7.38
CA ASN A 176 10.39 -3.28 8.51
C ASN A 176 9.44 -4.41 8.08
N LEU A 177 8.73 -4.23 6.96
CA LEU A 177 7.88 -5.27 6.38
C LEU A 177 8.69 -6.51 6.00
N ARG A 178 9.88 -6.35 5.41
CA ARG A 178 10.77 -7.48 5.10
C ARG A 178 11.18 -8.24 6.36
N ILE A 179 11.66 -7.56 7.40
CA ILE A 179 12.07 -8.17 8.66
C ILE A 179 10.89 -8.91 9.32
N PHE A 180 9.71 -8.30 9.29
CA PHE A 180 8.48 -8.91 9.81
C PHE A 180 8.12 -10.20 9.06
N LEU A 181 8.13 -10.18 7.73
CA LEU A 181 7.84 -11.35 6.90
C LEU A 181 8.88 -12.46 7.10
N GLU A 182 10.16 -12.11 7.20
CA GLU A 182 11.23 -13.06 7.52
C GLU A 182 10.99 -13.72 8.89
N GLY A 183 10.62 -12.95 9.91
CA GLY A 183 10.27 -13.49 11.23
C GLY A 183 9.04 -14.40 11.22
N LEU A 184 8.05 -14.15 10.35
CA LEU A 184 6.91 -15.05 10.19
C LEU A 184 7.30 -16.41 9.58
N MET A 185 8.36 -16.48 8.77
CA MET A 185 8.86 -17.76 8.24
C MET A 185 9.33 -18.70 9.35
N ASP A 186 9.81 -18.17 10.48
CA ASP A 186 10.22 -18.98 11.64
C ASP A 186 9.01 -19.53 12.42
N VAL A 187 7.86 -18.86 12.32
CA VAL A 187 6.61 -19.27 12.98
C VAL A 187 5.92 -20.40 12.22
N GLU A 188 5.96 -20.38 10.89
CA GLU A 188 5.38 -21.43 10.04
C GLU A 188 5.79 -22.87 10.46
N PRO A 189 7.07 -23.22 10.64
CA PRO A 189 7.47 -24.57 11.05
C PRO A 189 7.02 -24.89 12.48
N LEU A 190 6.91 -23.91 13.37
CA LEU A 190 6.42 -24.13 14.74
C LEU A 190 4.94 -24.47 14.74
N VAL A 191 4.14 -23.69 13.99
CA VAL A 191 2.70 -23.94 13.82
C VAL A 191 2.48 -25.30 13.16
N LYS A 192 3.25 -25.62 12.10
CA LYS A 192 3.18 -26.93 11.45
C LYS A 192 3.45 -28.08 12.42
N ARG A 193 4.43 -27.96 13.32
CA ARG A 193 4.72 -28.97 14.35
C ARG A 193 3.58 -29.14 15.36
N VAL A 194 2.95 -28.04 15.75
CA VAL A 194 1.79 -28.05 16.66
C VAL A 194 0.59 -28.72 15.99
N VAL A 195 0.31 -28.39 14.72
CA VAL A 195 -0.77 -28.99 13.93
C VAL A 195 -0.53 -30.49 13.70
N GLU A 196 0.72 -30.89 13.49
CA GLU A 196 1.13 -32.30 13.36
C GLU A 196 1.19 -33.05 14.71
N ALA A 197 0.80 -32.41 15.83
CA ALA A 197 0.83 -32.96 17.18
C ALA A 197 2.18 -33.57 17.59
N LYS A 198 3.30 -33.06 17.05
CA LYS A 198 4.64 -33.48 17.46
C LYS A 198 4.92 -32.86 18.82
N VAL A 199 4.93 -33.69 19.86
CA VAL A 199 5.29 -33.32 21.23
C VAL A 199 6.66 -32.63 21.20
N LEU A 200 6.78 -31.50 21.89
CA LEU A 200 8.06 -30.86 22.17
C LEU A 200 9.05 -31.94 22.62
N PRO A 201 10.28 -32.02 22.06
CA PRO A 201 11.30 -32.80 22.74
C PRO A 201 11.35 -32.28 24.17
N PRO A 202 11.37 -33.16 25.19
CA PRO A 202 11.48 -32.72 26.56
C PRO A 202 12.67 -31.77 26.59
N GLN A 203 12.44 -30.54 27.05
CA GLN A 203 13.51 -29.66 27.45
C GLN A 203 14.33 -30.48 28.43
N MET A 204 15.43 -31.03 27.95
CA MET A 204 16.48 -31.56 28.79
C MET A 204 17.00 -30.30 29.47
N ASN A 205 16.34 -29.95 30.57
CA ASN A 205 16.94 -29.23 31.67
C ASN A 205 18.07 -30.16 32.14
N SER A 206 19.17 -30.21 31.38
CA SER A 206 20.47 -30.53 31.92
C SER A 206 20.92 -29.31 32.72
N SER A 207 20.11 -28.90 33.70
CA SER A 207 20.68 -28.44 34.95
C SER A 207 21.37 -29.66 35.54
N SER A 208 22.62 -29.83 35.13
CA SER A 208 23.58 -30.68 35.82
C SER A 208 23.38 -30.48 37.32
N TYR A 209 23.21 -31.58 38.06
CA TYR A 209 22.80 -31.67 39.46
C TYR A 209 21.29 -31.73 39.73
N SER A 210 20.73 -32.94 39.63
CA SER A 210 19.61 -33.37 40.46
C SER A 210 20.13 -34.39 41.48
N LEU A 211 20.00 -34.07 42.77
CA LEU A 211 20.28 -35.00 43.86
C LEU A 211 18.97 -35.73 44.21
N GLU A 212 18.89 -37.00 43.85
CA GLU A 212 17.82 -37.88 44.31
C GLU A 212 18.20 -38.50 45.65
N ARG A 213 17.28 -38.45 46.62
CA ARG A 213 17.49 -38.99 47.96
C ARG A 213 16.90 -40.40 48.05
N LEU A 214 17.76 -41.42 48.05
CA LEU A 214 17.35 -42.81 48.25
C LEU A 214 17.07 -43.06 49.74
N THR A 215 15.84 -43.42 50.09
CA THR A 215 15.50 -44.02 51.38
C THR A 215 15.75 -45.51 51.32
N ILE A 216 16.77 -45.97 52.05
CA ILE A 216 17.07 -47.38 52.24
C ILE A 216 16.11 -47.91 53.32
N THR A 217 15.38 -48.98 53.00
CA THR A 217 14.54 -49.74 53.93
C THR A 217 15.23 -51.07 54.23
#